data_AF-A0A840UT01-F1
#
_entry.id   AF-A0A840UT01-F1
#
_cell.length_a   1.000
_cell.length_b   1.000
_cell.length_c   1.000
_cell.angle_alpha   90.00
_cell.angle_beta   90.00
_cell.angle_gamma   90.00
#
_symmetry.space_group_name_H-M   'P 1'
#
loop_
_entity.id
_entity.type
_entity.pdbx_description
1 polymer ?
#
loop_
_entity_poly.entity_id
_entity_poly.type
_entity_poly.pdbx_seq_one_letter_code
_entity_poly.pdbx_strand_id
1 'polypeptide(L)'
;MEYSFAFWSLIAFAVILLIMGYRYLPQKRIFYIFGIIILGSLFCIVFFWHPQQKKSLTEQQKMQIFSEQSFFVTWYEGYKKYINDADHIWSRYNDIIDEFHDDQISLALAKNEISKLNHDSDELQKKMQTALPPKGLSDINYNLVYAVLNKTKQYTAEQNKTIKLTSQTILADKFIEQKHDMQYEQMDNIRILNAPVELNIASDINTIKNNLSLEN
;
A
#
# COMPACT_ATOMS: atom_id res chain seq x y z
N MET A 1 0.35 -4.78 -28.46
CA MET A 1 -0.52 -4.26 -29.55
C MET A 1 -1.03 -2.85 -29.28
N GLU A 2 -1.11 -2.38 -28.03
CA GLU A 2 -1.64 -1.04 -27.69
C GLU A 2 -0.82 0.15 -28.25
N TYR A 3 0.49 -0.01 -28.40
CA TYR A 3 1.37 1.05 -28.93
C TYR A 3 1.15 1.36 -30.42
N SER A 4 0.60 0.42 -31.19
CA SER A 4 0.29 0.65 -32.61
C SER A 4 -0.87 1.63 -32.76
N PHE A 5 -1.90 1.50 -31.93
CA PHE A 5 -3.08 2.37 -31.98
C PHE A 5 -2.76 3.82 -31.57
N ALA A 6 -1.96 4.00 -30.52
CA ALA A 6 -1.51 5.32 -30.09
C ALA A 6 -0.68 6.04 -31.17
N PHE A 7 0.20 5.30 -31.86
CA PHE A 7 1.01 5.84 -32.96
C PHE A 7 0.16 6.27 -34.16
N TRP A 8 -0.80 5.44 -34.59
CA TRP A 8 -1.74 5.79 -35.67
C TRP A 8 -2.66 6.96 -35.31
N SER A 9 -3.11 7.05 -34.05
CA SER A 9 -3.92 8.16 -33.54
C SER A 9 -3.15 9.49 -33.58
N LEU A 10 -1.88 9.48 -33.19
CA LEU A 10 -1.01 10.67 -33.19
C LEU A 10 -0.72 11.16 -34.61
N ILE A 11 -0.52 10.24 -35.57
CA ILE A 11 -0.40 10.57 -36.99
C ILE A 11 -1.69 11.18 -37.54
N ALA A 12 -2.85 10.59 -37.23
CA ALA A 12 -4.14 11.12 -37.68
C ALA A 12 -4.40 12.54 -37.14
N PHE A 13 -4.06 12.78 -35.87
CA PHE A 13 -4.17 14.11 -35.25
C PHE A 13 -3.26 15.15 -35.92
N ALA A 14 -2.02 14.78 -36.25
CA ALA A 14 -1.08 15.65 -36.96
C ALA A 14 -1.59 16.01 -38.38
N VAL A 15 -2.21 15.06 -39.08
CA VAL A 15 -2.81 15.28 -40.41
C VAL A 15 -4.02 16.22 -40.32
N ILE A 16 -4.88 16.06 -39.31
CA ILE A 16 -6.03 16.94 -39.08
C ILE A 16 -5.57 18.38 -38.81
N LEU A 17 -4.54 18.56 -37.98
CA LEU A 17 -3.94 19.87 -37.72
C LEU A 17 -3.36 20.52 -38.98
N LEU A 18 -2.73 19.73 -39.86
CA LEU A 18 -2.24 20.20 -41.16
C LEU A 18 -3.37 20.63 -42.09
N ILE A 19 -4.45 19.86 -42.19
CA ILE A 19 -5.62 20.18 -43.02
C ILE A 19 -6.32 21.45 -42.49
N MET A 20 -6.49 21.55 -41.18
CA MET A 20 -7.14 22.70 -40.55
C MET A 20 -6.27 23.97 -40.69
N GLY A 21 -4.95 23.85 -40.51
CA GLY A 21 -4.00 24.93 -40.74
C GLY A 21 -3.97 25.41 -42.19
N TYR A 22 -4.08 24.50 -43.18
CA TYR A 22 -4.13 24.86 -44.59
C TYR A 22 -5.39 25.66 -44.96
N ARG A 23 -6.52 25.37 -44.31
CA ARG A 23 -7.81 25.99 -44.61
C ARG A 23 -8.04 27.32 -43.89
N TYR A 24 -7.45 27.52 -42.71
CA TYR A 24 -7.72 28.67 -41.84
C TYR A 24 -6.60 29.71 -41.77
N LEU A 25 -5.38 29.43 -42.22
CA LEU A 25 -4.29 30.40 -42.19
C LEU A 25 -4.23 31.24 -43.48
N PRO A 26 -4.40 32.58 -43.41
CA PRO A 26 -4.48 33.45 -44.59
C PRO A 26 -3.13 33.68 -45.29
N GLN A 27 -2.00 33.35 -44.64
CA GLN A 27 -0.66 33.65 -45.15
C GLN A 27 0.18 32.38 -45.26
N LYS A 28 0.52 31.98 -46.51
CA LYS A 28 1.21 30.71 -46.82
C LYS A 28 2.55 30.52 -46.08
N ARG A 29 3.22 31.62 -45.68
CA ARG A 29 4.48 31.58 -44.93
C ARG A 29 4.32 30.98 -43.53
N ILE A 30 3.21 31.26 -42.86
CA ILE A 30 2.92 30.77 -41.49
C ILE A 30 2.63 29.27 -41.53
N PHE A 31 1.96 28.80 -42.60
CA PHE A 31 1.70 27.38 -42.83
C PHE A 31 3.00 26.56 -42.99
N TYR A 32 3.99 27.07 -43.74
CA TYR A 32 5.27 26.37 -43.90
C TYR A 32 6.04 26.25 -42.57
N ILE A 33 6.04 27.30 -41.73
CA ILE A 33 6.68 27.27 -40.42
C ILE A 33 6.00 26.24 -39.51
N PHE A 34 4.67 26.21 -39.50
CA PHE A 34 3.90 25.24 -38.72
C PHE A 34 4.17 23.80 -39.16
N GLY A 35 4.23 23.55 -40.47
CA GLY A 35 4.57 22.23 -41.01
C GLY A 35 5.98 21.77 -40.62
N ILE A 36 6.97 22.67 -40.62
CA ILE A 36 8.34 22.38 -40.20
C ILE A 36 8.41 22.03 -38.70
N ILE A 37 7.64 22.72 -37.84
CA ILE A 37 7.59 22.41 -36.40
C ILE A 37 6.98 21.02 -36.16
N ILE A 38 5.90 20.67 -36.87
CA ILE A 38 5.29 19.33 -36.77
C ILE A 38 6.28 18.26 -37.23
N LEU A 39 6.90 18.43 -38.40
CA LEU A 39 7.92 17.51 -38.92
C LEU A 39 9.12 17.38 -37.97
N GLY A 40 9.58 18.50 -37.39
CA GLY A 40 10.63 18.52 -36.39
C GLY A 40 10.26 17.76 -35.12
N SER A 41 9.03 17.93 -34.63
CA SER A 41 8.54 17.21 -33.44
C SER A 41 8.43 15.70 -33.68
N LEU A 42 7.90 15.28 -34.83
CA LEU A 42 7.87 13.86 -35.23
C LEU A 42 9.27 13.28 -35.40
N PHE A 43 10.19 14.03 -36.00
CA PHE A 43 11.58 13.62 -36.14
C PHE A 43 12.26 13.45 -34.77
N CYS A 44 12.07 14.40 -33.85
CA CYS A 44 12.60 14.29 -32.49
C CYS A 44 12.03 13.07 -31.75
N ILE A 45 10.73 12.81 -31.87
CA ILE A 45 10.10 11.62 -31.27
C ILE A 45 10.74 10.36 -31.85
N VAL A 46 10.83 10.20 -33.18
CA VAL A 46 11.39 8.98 -33.78
C VAL A 46 12.89 8.80 -33.49
N PHE A 47 13.66 9.88 -33.47
CA PHE A 47 15.13 9.82 -33.33
C PHE A 47 15.58 9.68 -31.87
N PHE A 48 14.87 10.30 -30.92
CA PHE A 48 15.19 10.20 -29.49
C PHE A 48 14.48 9.05 -28.79
N TRP A 49 13.46 8.43 -29.40
CA TRP A 49 12.79 7.27 -28.83
C TRP A 49 13.59 6.00 -29.12
N HIS A 50 14.63 5.79 -28.33
CA HIS A 50 15.23 4.47 -28.19
C HIS A 50 14.36 3.66 -27.25
N PRO A 51 13.64 2.61 -27.71
CA PRO A 51 13.03 1.68 -26.77
C PRO A 51 14.17 1.09 -25.93
N GLN A 52 14.10 1.27 -24.62
CA GLN A 52 15.01 0.61 -23.68
C GLN A 52 14.98 -0.88 -24.01
N GLN A 53 16.08 -1.41 -24.55
CA GLN A 53 16.22 -2.84 -24.76
C GLN A 53 16.16 -3.48 -23.38
N LYS A 54 15.04 -4.14 -23.07
CA LYS A 54 14.89 -4.99 -21.89
C LYS A 54 16.06 -5.96 -21.88
N LYS A 55 16.96 -5.80 -20.90
CA LYS A 55 18.15 -6.64 -20.76
C LYS A 55 17.67 -8.08 -20.54
N SER A 56 17.90 -8.97 -21.50
CA SER A 56 17.48 -10.36 -21.40
C SER A 56 18.17 -11.02 -20.21
N LEU A 57 17.37 -11.57 -19.27
CA LEU A 57 17.88 -12.28 -18.10
C LEU A 57 18.74 -13.48 -18.54
N THR A 58 19.89 -13.67 -17.89
CA THR A 58 20.69 -14.88 -18.06
C THR A 58 20.00 -16.09 -17.41
N GLU A 59 20.30 -17.31 -17.87
CA GLU A 59 19.74 -18.53 -17.28
C GLU A 59 20.06 -18.66 -15.78
N GLN A 60 21.24 -18.19 -15.36
CA GLN A 60 21.61 -18.12 -13.94
C GLN A 60 20.70 -17.17 -13.15
N GLN A 61 20.39 -15.99 -13.70
CA GLN A 61 19.48 -15.04 -13.06
C GLN A 61 18.05 -15.59 -12.96
N LYS A 62 17.56 -16.27 -14.01
CA LYS A 62 16.25 -16.92 -14.00
C LYS A 62 16.16 -18.01 -12.93
N MET A 63 17.19 -18.85 -12.82
CA MET A 63 17.26 -19.89 -11.78
C MET A 63 17.30 -19.28 -10.37
N GLN A 64 18.04 -18.20 -10.17
CA GLN A 64 18.07 -17.48 -8.90
C GLN A 64 16.70 -16.90 -8.54
N ILE A 65 16.04 -16.21 -9.49
CA ILE A 65 14.69 -15.67 -9.31
C ILE A 65 13.71 -16.78 -8.94
N PHE A 66 13.75 -17.92 -9.63
CA PHE A 66 12.87 -19.05 -9.36
C PHE A 66 13.08 -19.63 -7.95
N SER A 67 14.34 -19.72 -7.49
CA SER A 67 14.65 -20.16 -6.13
C SER A 67 14.11 -19.17 -5.08
N GLU A 68 14.33 -17.87 -5.27
CA GLU A 68 13.88 -16.82 -4.35
C GLU A 68 12.35 -16.71 -4.30
N GLN A 69 11.65 -16.92 -5.44
CA GLN A 69 10.20 -16.94 -5.52
C GLN A 69 9.58 -17.94 -4.54
N SER A 70 10.12 -19.16 -4.47
CA SER A 70 9.57 -20.18 -3.55
C SER A 70 9.65 -19.72 -2.10
N PHE A 71 10.78 -19.13 -1.67
CA PHE A 71 10.93 -18.61 -0.32
C PHE A 71 9.98 -17.44 -0.04
N PHE A 72 9.86 -16.52 -0.99
CA PHE A 72 8.99 -15.36 -0.86
C PHE A 72 7.51 -15.76 -0.78
N VAL A 73 7.03 -16.65 -1.66
CA VAL A 73 5.62 -17.09 -1.67
C VAL A 73 5.25 -17.76 -0.35
N THR A 74 6.06 -18.71 0.13
CA THR A 74 5.81 -19.37 1.42
C THR A 74 5.75 -18.38 2.57
N TRP A 75 6.68 -17.42 2.60
CA TRP A 75 6.67 -16.37 3.62
C TRP A 75 5.46 -15.45 3.49
N TYR A 76 5.11 -15.02 2.28
CA TYR A 76 4.02 -14.09 2.03
C TYR A 76 2.67 -14.68 2.43
N GLU A 77 2.46 -15.98 2.21
CA GLU A 77 1.28 -16.70 2.69
C GLU A 77 1.15 -16.64 4.23
N GLY A 78 2.25 -16.86 4.95
CA GLY A 78 2.27 -16.71 6.41
C GLY A 78 2.07 -15.24 6.84
N TYR A 79 2.70 -14.30 6.14
CA TYR A 79 2.63 -12.88 6.42
C TYR A 79 1.22 -12.31 6.28
N LYS A 80 0.44 -12.75 5.28
CA LYS A 80 -0.97 -12.36 5.13
C LYS A 80 -1.79 -12.64 6.39
N LYS A 81 -1.46 -13.69 7.15
CA LYS A 81 -2.12 -13.98 8.42
C LYS A 81 -1.90 -12.86 9.43
N TYR A 82 -0.69 -12.32 9.55
CA TYR A 82 -0.43 -11.20 10.46
C TYR A 82 -1.22 -9.95 10.08
N ILE A 83 -1.36 -9.68 8.78
CA ILE A 83 -2.16 -8.56 8.29
C ILE A 83 -3.64 -8.76 8.60
N ASN A 84 -4.18 -9.95 8.34
CA ASN A 84 -5.57 -10.26 8.67
C ASN A 84 -5.85 -10.20 10.17
N ASP A 85 -4.94 -10.72 10.99
CA ASP A 85 -5.06 -10.65 12.46
C ASP A 85 -5.02 -9.18 12.92
N ALA A 86 -4.12 -8.35 12.38
CA ALA A 86 -4.03 -6.93 12.70
C ALA A 86 -5.28 -6.13 12.28
N ASP A 87 -5.82 -6.43 11.10
CA ASP A 87 -7.04 -5.82 10.57
C ASP A 87 -8.25 -6.20 11.42
N HIS A 88 -8.42 -7.50 11.70
CA HIS A 88 -9.50 -8.00 12.54
C HIS A 88 -9.48 -7.39 13.94
N ILE A 89 -8.31 -7.36 14.58
CA ILE A 89 -8.16 -6.78 15.93
C ILE A 89 -8.56 -5.30 15.92
N TRP A 90 -8.13 -4.55 14.93
CA TRP A 90 -8.40 -3.12 14.86
C TRP A 90 -9.84 -2.81 14.49
N SER A 91 -10.43 -3.55 13.54
CA SER A 91 -11.86 -3.44 13.23
C SER A 91 -12.67 -3.72 14.48
N ARG A 92 -12.41 -4.83 15.17
CA ARG A 92 -13.18 -5.19 16.38
C ARG A 92 -13.03 -4.16 17.49
N TYR A 93 -11.83 -3.56 17.65
CA TYR A 93 -11.63 -2.47 18.60
C TYR A 93 -12.56 -1.28 18.32
N ASN A 94 -12.63 -0.85 17.06
CA ASN A 94 -13.51 0.25 16.65
C ASN A 94 -14.98 -0.13 16.83
N ASP A 95 -15.37 -1.34 16.41
CA ASP A 95 -16.74 -1.83 16.55
C ASP A 95 -17.17 -1.84 18.01
N ILE A 96 -16.32 -2.26 18.96
CA ILE A 96 -16.67 -2.26 20.38
C ILE A 96 -16.91 -0.83 20.90
N ILE A 97 -16.11 0.14 20.45
CA ILE A 97 -16.29 1.55 20.86
C ILE A 97 -17.61 2.10 20.31
N ASP A 98 -17.93 1.82 19.05
CA ASP A 98 -19.14 2.30 18.39
C ASP A 98 -20.39 1.56 18.93
N GLU A 99 -20.32 0.24 19.15
CA GLU A 99 -21.36 -0.55 19.82
C GLU A 99 -21.64 -0.04 21.25
N PHE A 100 -20.60 0.39 21.96
CA PHE A 100 -20.76 0.97 23.30
C PHE A 100 -21.45 2.34 23.22
N HIS A 101 -21.01 3.23 22.33
CA HIS A 101 -21.64 4.53 22.08
C HIS A 101 -23.14 4.43 21.78
N ASP A 102 -23.51 3.46 20.95
CA ASP A 102 -24.88 3.27 20.49
C ASP A 102 -25.75 2.51 21.52
N ASP A 103 -25.30 2.37 22.77
CA ASP A 103 -25.95 1.60 23.85
C ASP A 103 -26.25 0.13 23.48
N GLN A 104 -25.60 -0.42 22.45
CA GLN A 104 -25.81 -1.80 22.00
C GLN A 104 -25.17 -2.81 22.96
N ILE A 105 -24.08 -2.41 23.62
CA ILE A 105 -23.40 -3.22 24.63
C ILE A 105 -23.25 -2.46 25.94
N SER A 106 -23.36 -3.19 27.06
CA SER A 106 -23.09 -2.62 28.39
C SER A 106 -21.59 -2.38 28.60
N LEU A 107 -21.26 -1.48 29.53
CA LEU A 107 -19.86 -1.27 29.96
C LEU A 107 -19.18 -2.56 30.42
N ALA A 108 -19.90 -3.45 31.10
CA ALA A 108 -19.36 -4.73 31.55
C ALA A 108 -18.97 -5.64 30.38
N LEU A 109 -19.78 -5.64 29.31
CA LEU A 109 -19.48 -6.39 28.08
C LEU A 109 -18.32 -5.75 27.32
N ALA A 110 -18.32 -4.41 27.15
CA ALA A 110 -17.22 -3.69 26.53
C ALA A 110 -15.88 -3.97 27.22
N LYS A 111 -15.84 -3.97 28.56
CA LYS A 111 -14.65 -4.34 29.35
C LYS A 111 -14.13 -5.74 29.05
N ASN A 112 -15.04 -6.71 28.98
CA ASN A 112 -14.68 -8.09 28.70
C ASN A 112 -14.08 -8.22 27.28
N GLU A 113 -14.77 -7.65 26.28
CA GLU A 113 -14.32 -7.71 24.89
C GLU A 113 -13.00 -6.97 24.66
N ILE A 114 -12.81 -5.77 25.23
CA ILE A 114 -11.53 -5.04 25.17
C ILE A 114 -10.40 -5.81 25.89
N SER A 115 -10.69 -6.50 26.99
CA SER A 115 -9.69 -7.31 27.69
C SER A 115 -9.20 -8.49 26.84
N LYS A 116 -10.13 -9.22 26.19
CA LYS A 116 -9.78 -10.28 25.22
C LYS A 116 -8.98 -9.72 24.06
N LEU A 117 -9.43 -8.60 23.50
CA LEU A 117 -8.77 -7.97 22.36
C LEU A 117 -7.34 -7.49 22.70
N ASN A 118 -7.14 -7.00 23.93
CA ASN A 118 -5.82 -6.65 24.44
C ASN A 118 -4.91 -7.88 24.53
N HIS A 119 -5.44 -9.03 24.95
CA HIS A 119 -4.68 -10.28 24.95
C HIS A 119 -4.30 -10.72 23.53
N ASP A 120 -5.24 -10.72 22.59
CA ASP A 120 -5.00 -11.10 21.19
C ASP A 120 -3.98 -10.17 20.53
N SER A 121 -4.06 -8.87 20.83
CA SER A 121 -3.10 -7.87 20.37
C SER A 121 -1.69 -8.10 20.96
N ASP A 122 -1.59 -8.42 22.25
CA ASP A 122 -0.31 -8.76 22.89
C ASP A 122 0.30 -10.03 22.27
N GLU A 123 -0.51 -11.03 21.92
CA GLU A 123 -0.04 -12.23 21.22
C GLU A 123 0.48 -11.92 19.81
N LEU A 124 -0.27 -11.13 19.03
CA LEU A 124 0.15 -10.71 17.70
C LEU A 124 1.47 -9.94 17.79
N GLN A 125 1.62 -9.05 18.77
CA GLN A 125 2.84 -8.29 18.96
C GLN A 125 4.06 -9.19 19.24
N LYS A 126 3.90 -10.24 20.06
CA LYS A 126 4.96 -11.24 20.30
C LYS A 126 5.33 -12.02 19.03
N LYS A 127 4.33 -12.45 18.26
CA LYS A 127 4.54 -13.13 16.97
C LYS A 127 5.31 -12.21 16.01
N MET A 128 4.89 -10.95 15.91
CA MET A 128 5.54 -9.96 15.05
C MET A 128 6.99 -9.70 15.47
N GLN A 129 7.32 -9.57 16.76
CA GLN A 129 8.69 -9.34 17.22
C GLN A 129 9.69 -10.39 16.72
N THR A 130 9.27 -11.64 16.64
CA THR A 130 10.12 -12.76 16.20
C THR A 130 10.05 -13.03 14.70
N ALA A 131 9.16 -12.34 13.96
CA ALA A 131 9.05 -12.46 12.51
C ALA A 131 10.31 -11.91 11.81
N LEU A 132 10.88 -12.74 10.94
CA LEU A 132 12.08 -12.46 10.16
C LEU A 132 11.86 -12.76 8.67
N PRO A 133 12.58 -12.06 7.77
CA PRO A 133 12.59 -12.43 6.36
C PRO A 133 13.19 -13.83 6.13
N PRO A 134 12.80 -14.52 5.05
CA PRO A 134 13.39 -15.80 4.68
C PRO A 134 14.87 -15.67 4.36
N LYS A 135 15.70 -16.56 4.93
CA LYS A 135 17.15 -16.58 4.71
C LYS A 135 17.57 -16.95 3.28
N GLY A 136 16.64 -17.50 2.48
CA GLY A 136 16.89 -17.88 1.09
C GLY A 136 16.73 -16.75 0.08
N LEU A 137 16.44 -15.52 0.52
CA LEU A 137 16.35 -14.35 -0.34
C LEU A 137 17.73 -13.72 -0.56
N SER A 138 17.92 -13.07 -1.71
CA SER A 138 19.05 -12.16 -1.92
C SER A 138 18.99 -10.98 -0.94
N ASP A 139 20.14 -10.34 -0.68
CA ASP A 139 20.22 -9.19 0.23
C ASP A 139 19.22 -8.07 -0.12
N ILE A 140 19.00 -7.82 -1.42
CA ILE A 140 18.04 -6.82 -1.89
C ILE A 140 16.62 -7.19 -1.46
N ASN A 141 16.16 -8.40 -1.78
CA ASN A 141 14.80 -8.85 -1.47
C ASN A 141 14.62 -9.10 0.04
N TYR A 142 15.67 -9.54 0.73
CA TYR A 142 15.70 -9.67 2.18
C TYR A 142 15.44 -8.32 2.86
N ASN A 143 16.14 -7.27 2.44
CA ASN A 143 15.98 -5.92 2.99
C ASN A 143 14.60 -5.33 2.69
N LEU A 144 14.04 -5.58 1.51
CA LEU A 144 12.67 -5.16 1.17
C LEU A 144 11.62 -5.87 2.05
N VAL A 145 11.74 -7.19 2.23
CA VAL A 145 10.86 -7.96 3.13
C VAL A 145 11.03 -7.49 4.58
N TYR A 146 12.26 -7.20 5.01
CA TYR A 146 12.51 -6.64 6.33
C TYR A 146 11.81 -5.28 6.52
N ALA A 147 11.88 -4.40 5.53
CA ALA A 147 11.20 -3.10 5.58
C ALA A 147 9.67 -3.25 5.71
N VAL A 148 9.07 -4.18 4.96
CA VAL A 148 7.64 -4.52 5.07
C VAL A 148 7.30 -5.02 6.48
N LEU A 149 8.08 -5.97 7.01
CA LEU A 149 7.90 -6.47 8.38
C LEU A 149 8.06 -5.37 9.41
N ASN A 150 9.03 -4.48 9.25
CA ASN A 150 9.28 -3.39 10.18
C ASN A 150 8.12 -2.38 10.21
N LYS A 151 7.59 -1.98 9.04
CA LYS A 151 6.39 -1.15 8.96
C LYS A 151 5.19 -1.82 9.65
N THR A 152 5.00 -3.10 9.41
CA THR A 152 3.93 -3.89 10.03
C THR A 152 4.10 -3.96 11.55
N LYS A 153 5.32 -4.20 12.04
CA LYS A 153 5.65 -4.21 13.47
C LYS A 153 5.32 -2.89 14.15
N GLN A 154 5.65 -1.77 13.51
CA GLN A 154 5.33 -0.44 14.02
C GLN A 154 3.82 -0.21 14.06
N TYR A 155 3.13 -0.57 12.98
CA TYR A 155 1.67 -0.48 12.90
C TYR A 155 0.97 -1.28 14.01
N THR A 156 1.31 -2.56 14.18
CA THR A 156 0.72 -3.41 15.21
C THR A 156 1.12 -2.97 16.63
N ALA A 157 2.30 -2.38 16.80
CA ALA A 157 2.72 -1.84 18.09
C ALA A 157 1.85 -0.65 18.53
N GLU A 158 1.54 0.27 17.62
CA GLU A 158 0.66 1.40 17.93
C GLU A 158 -0.78 0.93 18.18
N GLN A 159 -1.30 -0.02 17.40
CA GLN A 159 -2.60 -0.66 17.70
C GLN A 159 -2.62 -1.26 19.11
N ASN A 160 -1.61 -2.06 19.46
CA ASN A 160 -1.48 -2.70 20.76
C ASN A 160 -1.44 -1.67 21.90
N LYS A 161 -0.65 -0.61 21.73
CA LYS A 161 -0.56 0.49 22.69
C LYS A 161 -1.94 1.15 22.92
N THR A 162 -2.68 1.42 21.87
CA THR A 162 -4.02 2.07 21.94
C THR A 162 -5.04 1.20 22.63
N ILE A 163 -5.10 -0.09 22.27
CA ILE A 163 -5.98 -1.08 22.89
C ILE A 163 -5.62 -1.25 24.38
N LYS A 164 -4.32 -1.33 24.69
CA LYS A 164 -3.83 -1.45 26.06
C LYS A 164 -4.15 -0.24 26.92
N LEU A 165 -3.97 0.96 26.38
CA LEU A 165 -4.35 2.20 27.07
C LEU A 165 -5.87 2.25 27.33
N THR A 166 -6.67 1.85 26.35
CA THR A 166 -8.13 1.74 26.52
C THR A 166 -8.47 0.74 27.63
N SER A 167 -7.91 -0.46 27.56
CA SER A 167 -8.12 -1.53 28.55
C SER A 167 -7.77 -1.07 29.97
N GLN A 168 -6.62 -0.42 30.16
CA GLN A 168 -6.21 0.13 31.45
C GLN A 168 -7.15 1.24 31.94
N THR A 169 -7.61 2.09 31.02
CA THR A 169 -8.49 3.22 31.33
C THR A 169 -9.86 2.75 31.80
N ILE A 170 -10.50 1.85 31.05
CA ILE A 170 -11.86 1.41 31.36
C ILE A 170 -11.93 0.58 32.64
N LEU A 171 -10.80 0.01 33.10
CA LEU A 171 -10.72 -0.74 34.35
C LEU A 171 -10.56 0.15 35.60
N ALA A 172 -10.24 1.45 35.45
CA ALA A 172 -10.04 2.34 36.58
C ALA A 172 -11.38 2.70 37.27
N ASP A 173 -11.40 2.73 38.61
CA ASP A 173 -12.62 3.05 39.39
C ASP A 173 -13.24 4.39 38.97
N LYS A 174 -12.39 5.41 38.75
CA LYS A 174 -12.81 6.75 38.28
C LYS A 174 -13.55 6.72 36.94
N PHE A 175 -13.24 5.76 36.07
CA PHE A 175 -13.93 5.61 34.79
C PHE A 175 -15.33 5.01 35.01
N ILE A 176 -15.46 4.07 35.94
CA ILE A 176 -16.72 3.37 36.23
C ILE A 176 -17.77 4.33 36.80
N GLU A 177 -17.33 5.30 37.61
CA GLU A 177 -18.21 6.28 38.25
C GLU A 177 -18.74 7.36 37.28
N GLN A 178 -18.17 7.46 36.07
CA GLN A 178 -18.59 8.42 35.07
C GLN A 178 -19.93 8.05 34.44
N LYS A 179 -20.60 9.06 33.87
CA LYS A 179 -21.76 8.85 32.99
C LYS A 179 -21.32 8.23 31.66
N HIS A 180 -22.24 7.54 31.00
CA HIS A 180 -22.03 6.87 29.72
C HIS A 180 -21.34 7.78 28.68
N ASP A 181 -21.85 8.98 28.44
CA ASP A 181 -21.27 9.92 27.46
C ASP A 181 -19.79 10.25 27.73
N MET A 182 -19.44 10.43 29.01
CA MET A 182 -18.05 10.72 29.41
C MET A 182 -17.15 9.49 29.26
N GLN A 183 -17.70 8.29 29.53
CA GLN A 183 -16.99 7.03 29.34
C GLN A 183 -16.68 6.82 27.85
N TYR A 184 -17.67 7.03 26.99
CA TYR A 184 -17.50 6.98 25.55
C TYR A 184 -16.50 8.03 25.06
N GLU A 185 -16.68 9.30 25.43
CA GLU A 185 -15.79 10.39 25.01
C GLU A 185 -14.34 10.09 25.39
N GLN A 186 -14.11 9.53 26.59
CA GLN A 186 -12.76 9.16 27.01
C GLN A 186 -12.19 7.97 26.22
N MET A 187 -13.00 6.97 25.89
CA MET A 187 -12.59 5.86 24.99
C MET A 187 -12.29 6.35 23.58
N ASP A 188 -13.15 7.21 23.03
CA ASP A 188 -13.00 7.77 21.69
C ASP A 188 -11.80 8.71 21.57
N ASN A 189 -11.53 9.52 22.60
CA ASN A 189 -10.32 10.33 22.66
C ASN A 189 -9.05 9.47 22.62
N ILE A 190 -9.03 8.32 23.30
CA ILE A 190 -7.90 7.39 23.22
C ILE A 190 -7.75 6.86 21.79
N ARG A 191 -8.87 6.44 21.17
CA ARG A 191 -8.92 5.96 19.78
C ARG A 191 -8.36 7.01 18.81
N ILE A 192 -8.84 8.24 18.86
CA ILE A 192 -8.47 9.31 17.92
C ILE A 192 -7.01 9.73 18.11
N LEU A 193 -6.58 9.97 19.35
CA LEU A 193 -5.24 10.49 19.63
C LEU A 193 -4.13 9.47 19.42
N ASN A 194 -4.46 8.18 19.44
CA ASN A 194 -3.49 7.09 19.34
C ASN A 194 -3.79 6.16 18.14
N ALA A 195 -4.63 6.58 17.20
CA ALA A 195 -4.87 5.80 15.99
C ALA A 195 -3.53 5.53 15.26
N PRO A 196 -3.26 4.29 14.84
CA PRO A 196 -2.06 4.00 14.08
C PRO A 196 -2.11 4.73 12.73
N VAL A 197 -0.96 5.18 12.26
CA VAL A 197 -0.82 5.66 10.87
C VAL A 197 -1.11 4.50 9.92
N GLU A 198 -1.79 4.77 8.81
CA GLU A 198 -2.14 3.77 7.79
C GLU A 198 -0.93 2.92 7.37
N LEU A 199 -1.13 1.61 7.30
CA LEU A 199 -0.09 0.66 6.90
C LEU A 199 0.12 0.68 5.37
N ASN A 200 1.11 1.47 4.92
CA ASN A 200 1.46 1.55 3.51
C ASN A 200 2.63 0.62 3.12
N ILE A 201 2.28 -0.59 2.66
CA ILE A 201 3.22 -1.65 2.24
C ILE A 201 2.99 -2.14 0.80
N ALA A 202 1.93 -1.68 0.12
CA ALA A 202 1.53 -2.21 -1.18
C ALA A 202 2.63 -1.99 -2.25
N SER A 203 3.24 -0.80 -2.27
CA SER A 203 4.34 -0.47 -3.17
C SER A 203 5.58 -1.35 -2.90
N ASP A 204 5.90 -1.62 -1.64
CA ASP A 204 7.05 -2.43 -1.26
C ASP A 204 6.85 -3.89 -1.70
N ILE A 205 5.66 -4.46 -1.45
CA ILE A 205 5.29 -5.80 -1.91
C ILE A 205 5.34 -5.89 -3.43
N ASN A 206 4.84 -4.89 -4.15
CA ASN A 206 4.92 -4.87 -5.60
C ASN A 206 6.36 -4.78 -6.11
N THR A 207 7.22 -4.03 -5.43
CA THR A 207 8.65 -3.97 -5.76
C THR A 207 9.31 -5.35 -5.61
N ILE A 208 9.01 -6.08 -4.53
CA ILE A 208 9.52 -7.45 -4.34
C ILE A 208 9.00 -8.38 -5.44
N LYS A 209 7.70 -8.32 -5.77
CA LYS A 209 7.11 -9.13 -6.84
C LYS A 209 7.75 -8.84 -8.19
N ASN A 210 8.05 -7.57 -8.49
CA ASN A 210 8.71 -7.18 -9.73
C ASN A 210 10.16 -7.70 -9.79
N ASN A 211 10.92 -7.60 -8.69
CA ASN A 211 12.26 -8.17 -8.61
C ASN A 211 12.28 -9.69 -8.84
N LEU A 212 11.20 -10.35 -8.42
CA LEU A 212 11.01 -11.78 -8.56
C LEU A 212 10.25 -12.14 -9.85
N SER A 213 10.03 -11.21 -10.79
CA SER A 213 9.41 -11.50 -12.07
C SER A 213 10.44 -11.94 -13.11
N LEU A 214 10.05 -12.87 -13.99
CA LEU A 214 10.84 -13.22 -15.17
C LEU A 214 10.67 -12.21 -16.31
N GLU A 215 9.65 -11.36 -16.23
CA GLU A 215 9.36 -10.29 -17.17
C GLU A 215 9.91 -8.97 -16.62
N ASN A 216 11.19 -8.69 -16.90
CA ASN A 216 11.75 -7.34 -16.71
C ASN A 216 11.61 -6.52 -18.00
#